data_AF-A0A7V4GYV2-F1
#
_entry.id   AF-A0A7V4GYV2-F1
#
_cell.length_a   1.000
_cell.length_b   1.000
_cell.length_c   1.000
_cell.angle_alpha   90.00
_cell.angle_beta   90.00
_cell.angle_gamma   90.00
#
_symmetry.space_group_name_H-M   'P 1'
#
loop_
_entity.id
_entity.type
_entity.pdbx_description
1 polymer ?
#
loop_
_entity_poly.entity_id
_entity_poly.type
_entity_poly.pdbx_seq_one_letter_code
_entity_poly.pdbx_strand_id
1 'polypeptide(L)' 'MRRRQIIQAMAIFMAITAAKGQIVPVACRTEAYFHLLDGKKIALVANHTSLIGVTHLLDTFLLSGLDVKKVFTPEHG' A
#
# COMPACT_ATOMS: atom_id res chain seq x y z
N MET A 1 -38.71 -23.17 -14.29
CA MET A 1 -38.57 -22.03 -13.34
C MET A 1 -37.54 -22.29 -12.23
N ARG A 2 -37.61 -23.42 -11.51
CA ARG A 2 -36.71 -23.74 -10.35
C ARG A 2 -35.22 -23.88 -10.68
N ARG A 3 -34.84 -24.45 -11.83
CA ARG A 3 -33.42 -24.60 -12.25
C ARG A 3 -32.71 -23.26 -12.45
N ARG A 4 -33.42 -22.25 -12.99
CA ARG A 4 -32.88 -20.89 -13.20
C ARG A 4 -32.65 -20.16 -11.87
N GLN A 5 -33.55 -20.36 -10.91
CA GLN A 5 -33.40 -19.83 -9.55
C GLN A 5 -32.23 -20.49 -8.79
N ILE A 6 -32.01 -21.79 -8.96
CA ILE A 6 -30.87 -22.48 -8.34
C ILE A 6 -29.53 -21.98 -8.91
N ILE A 7 -29.44 -21.83 -10.23
CA ILE A 7 -28.24 -21.28 -10.90
C ILE A 7 -27.96 -19.84 -10.44
N GLN A 8 -29.01 -19.01 -10.32
CA GLN A 8 -28.88 -17.65 -9.81
C GLN A 8 -28.44 -17.61 -8.34
N ALA A 9 -29.01 -18.46 -7.49
CA ALA A 9 -28.62 -18.54 -6.08
C ALA A 9 -27.17 -19.02 -5.90
N MET A 10 -26.73 -20.00 -6.71
CA MET A 10 -25.32 -20.43 -6.72
C MET A 10 -24.37 -19.35 -7.21
N ALA A 11 -24.75 -18.59 -8.24
CA ALA A 11 -23.92 -17.48 -8.75
C ALA A 11 -23.76 -16.36 -7.72
N ILE A 12 -24.83 -16.02 -7.00
CA ILE A 12 -24.80 -15.02 -5.91
C ILE A 12 -23.91 -15.51 -4.77
N PHE A 13 -24.05 -16.77 -4.35
CA PHE A 13 -23.20 -17.37 -3.31
C PHE A 13 -21.71 -17.34 -3.69
N MET A 14 -21.38 -17.70 -4.94
CA MET A 14 -20.01 -17.68 -5.45
C MET A 14 -19.41 -16.26 -5.50
N ALA A 15 -20.20 -15.26 -5.90
CA ALA A 15 -19.77 -13.87 -5.92
C ALA A 15 -19.46 -13.33 -4.51
N ILE A 16 -20.25 -13.72 -3.50
CA ILE A 16 -20.01 -13.33 -2.10
C ILE A 16 -18.70 -13.94 -1.56
N THR A 17 -18.38 -15.18 -1.94
CA THR A 17 -17.13 -15.83 -1.51
C THR A 17 -15.86 -15.31 -2.19
N ALA A 18 -15.99 -14.65 -3.34
CA ALA A 18 -14.86 -14.19 -4.14
C ALA A 18 -14.29 -12.82 -3.69
N ALA A 19 -14.98 -12.10 -2.82
CA ALA A 19 -14.57 -10.78 -2.35
C ALA A 19 -13.42 -10.88 -1.32
N LYS A 20 -12.19 -11.15 -1.79
CA LYS A 20 -10.98 -10.93 -1.01
C LYS A 20 -10.54 -9.48 -1.16
N GLY A 21 -10.53 -8.73 -0.06
CA GLY A 21 -10.04 -7.35 -0.04
C GLY A 21 -8.56 -7.29 -0.43
N GLN A 22 -8.19 -6.30 -1.23
CA GLN A 22 -6.80 -6.07 -1.61
C GLN A 22 -6.00 -5.61 -0.38
N ILE A 23 -4.85 -6.24 -0.14
CA ILE A 23 -3.93 -5.81 0.91
C ILE A 23 -3.29 -4.50 0.49
N VAL A 24 -3.40 -3.47 1.33
CA VAL A 24 -2.78 -2.17 1.10
C VAL A 24 -1.64 -1.99 2.12
N PRO A 25 -0.37 -1.98 1.67
CA PRO A 25 0.77 -1.71 2.54
C PRO A 25 0.67 -0.35 3.23
N VAL A 26 1.27 -0.23 4.42
CA VAL A 26 1.31 1.03 5.17
C VAL A 26 1.97 2.15 4.36
N ALA A 27 3.00 1.84 3.56
CA ALA A 27 3.66 2.82 2.69
C ALA A 27 2.66 3.59 1.81
N CYS A 28 1.62 2.92 1.29
CA CYS A 28 0.59 3.53 0.44
C CYS A 28 -0.42 4.41 1.20
N ARG A 29 -0.42 4.43 2.53
CA ARG A 29 -1.39 5.16 3.37
C ARG A 29 -0.87 6.54 3.79
N THR A 30 -0.33 7.31 2.85
CA THR A 30 0.39 8.57 3.12
C THR A 30 -0.41 9.56 3.97
N GLU A 31 -1.72 9.68 3.71
CA GLU A 31 -2.64 10.53 4.48
C GLU A 31 -2.64 10.21 5.99
N ALA A 32 -2.45 8.94 6.35
CA ALA A 32 -2.50 8.49 7.73
C ALA A 32 -1.23 8.83 8.53
N TYR A 33 -0.09 9.11 7.88
CA TYR A 33 1.18 9.29 8.58
C TYR A 33 2.06 10.46 8.13
N PHE A 34 1.86 11.05 6.95
CA PHE A 34 2.71 12.14 6.47
C PHE A 34 2.68 13.36 7.39
N HIS A 35 1.50 13.70 7.92
CA HIS A 35 1.35 14.80 8.89
C HIS A 35 2.14 14.56 10.19
N LEU A 36 2.42 13.31 10.54
CA LEU A 36 3.23 12.96 11.71
C LEU A 36 4.73 13.14 11.45
N LEU A 37 5.15 13.19 10.18
CA LEU A 37 6.54 13.30 9.76
C LEU A 37 6.92 14.75 9.39
N ASP A 38 5.94 15.62 9.21
CA ASP A 38 6.18 17.01 8.82
C ASP A 38 7.04 17.76 9.85
N GLY A 39 7.97 18.57 9.33
CA GLY A 39 8.98 19.29 10.12
C GLY A 39 10.00 18.41 10.87
N LYS A 40 9.95 17.08 10.74
CA LYS A 40 10.92 16.17 11.41
C LYS A 40 12.09 15.85 10.49
N LYS A 41 13.26 15.66 11.10
CA LYS A 41 14.43 15.09 10.44
C LYS A 41 14.28 13.56 10.39
N ILE A 42 14.09 13.02 9.20
CA ILE A 42 13.74 11.61 9.02
C ILE A 42 14.98 10.80 8.64
N ALA A 43 15.17 9.65 9.28
CA ALA A 43 16.05 8.61 8.79
C ALA A 43 15.19 7.44 8.29
N LEU A 44 15.38 7.04 7.05
CA LEU A 44 14.57 6.01 6.40
C LEU A 44 15.37 4.71 6.31
N VAL A 45 14.78 3.59 6.73
CA VAL A 45 15.31 2.26 6.42
C VAL A 45 14.54 1.74 5.22
N ALA A 46 15.21 1.53 4.09
CA ALA A 46 14.58 1.13 2.84
C ALA A 46 15.51 0.25 2.00
N ASN A 47 14.91 -0.50 1.08
CA ASN A 47 15.58 -1.32 0.08
C ASN A 47 14.83 -1.23 -1.26
N HIS A 48 15.30 -1.93 -2.30
CA HIS A 48 14.69 -1.91 -3.62
C HIS A 48 13.19 -2.28 -3.67
N THR A 49 12.66 -2.99 -2.67
CA THR A 49 11.23 -3.36 -2.59
C THR A 49 10.36 -2.31 -1.91
N SER A 50 10.96 -1.24 -1.38
CA SER A 50 10.26 -0.17 -0.65
C SER A 50 9.54 0.77 -1.62
N LEU A 51 8.45 0.28 -2.21
CA LEU A 51 7.72 0.94 -3.29
C LEU A 51 6.32 1.38 -2.85
N ILE A 52 5.88 2.52 -3.38
CA ILE A 52 4.47 2.93 -3.46
C ILE A 52 4.07 2.83 -4.94
N GLY A 53 3.34 1.77 -5.29
CA GLY A 53 3.09 1.44 -6.70
C GLY A 53 4.41 1.08 -7.39
N VAL A 54 4.88 1.94 -8.28
CA VAL A 54 6.15 1.78 -9.02
C VAL A 54 7.23 2.77 -8.58
N THR A 55 6.91 3.68 -7.67
CA THR A 55 7.82 4.74 -7.22
C THR A 55 8.46 4.33 -5.91
N HIS A 56 9.76 4.58 -5.76
CA HIS A 56 10.45 4.30 -4.52
C HIS A 56 9.97 5.23 -3.40
N LEU A 57 9.87 4.70 -2.18
CA LEU A 57 9.35 5.42 -1.02
C LEU A 57 10.16 6.68 -0.72
N LEU A 58 11.49 6.60 -0.89
CA LEU A 58 12.40 7.74 -0.73
C LEU A 58 12.01 8.90 -1.66
N ASP A 59 11.77 8.62 -2.94
CA ASP A 59 11.42 9.64 -3.92
C ASP A 59 10.08 10.28 -3.55
N THR A 60 9.13 9.48 -3.09
CA THR A 60 7.84 9.97 -2.61
C THR A 60 8.02 10.92 -1.44
N PHE A 61 8.87 10.59 -0.46
CA PHE A 61 9.14 11.46 0.70
C PHE A 61 9.79 12.78 0.28
N LEU A 62 10.79 12.73 -0.61
CA LEU A 62 11.48 13.92 -1.11
C LEU A 62 10.56 14.83 -1.91
N LEU A 63 9.76 14.27 -2.83
CA LEU A 63 8.78 15.02 -3.63
C LEU A 63 7.68 15.64 -2.76
N SER A 64 7.38 15.02 -1.63
CA SER A 64 6.40 15.52 -0.65
C SER A 64 6.97 16.56 0.31
N GLY A 65 8.24 16.97 0.12
CA GLY A 65 8.89 17.99 0.94
C GLY A 65 9.33 17.52 2.32
N LEU A 66 9.36 16.21 2.59
CA LEU A 66 9.81 15.66 3.86
C LEU A 66 11.34 15.73 3.99
N ASP A 67 11.82 16.11 5.17
CA ASP A 67 13.25 16.31 5.42
C ASP A 67 13.99 15.01 5.74
N VAL A 68 14.27 14.22 4.69
CA VAL A 68 15.04 12.97 4.81
C VAL A 68 16.54 13.27 4.92
N LYS A 69 17.13 12.94 6.07
CA LYS A 69 18.56 13.20 6.37
C LYS A 69 19.46 12.01 6.08
N LYS A 70 18.94 10.80 6.19
CA LYS A 70 19.73 9.58 6.05
C LYS A 70 18.87 8.45 5.55
N VAL A 71 19.46 7.58 4.74
CA VAL A 71 18.87 6.33 4.30
C VAL A 71 19.79 5.21 4.77
N PHE A 72 19.20 4.18 5.39
CA PHE A 72 19.88 2.95 5.76
C PHE A 72 19.36 1.83 4.87
N THR A 73 20.27 1.08 4.25
CA THR A 73 19.93 -0.07 3.41
C THR A 73 20.47 -1.34 4.06
N PRO A 74 19.62 -2.37 4.28
CA PRO A 74 20.06 -3.60 4.94
C PRO A 74 20.94 -4.49 4.04
N GLU A 75 20.76 -4.40 2.73
CA GLU A 75 21.62 -5.02 1.72
C GLU A 75 22.04 -3.96 0.71
N HIS A 76 23.15 -4.20 0.00
CA HIS A 76 23.85 -3.20 -0.84
C HIS A 76 22.87 -2.24 -1.52
N GLY A 77 23.02 -0.95 -1.17
CA GLY A 77 22.01 0.09 -1.35
C GLY A 77 21.53 0.30 -2.77
#